data_AF-A0A1H5PTG3-F1
#
_entry.id   AF-A0A1H5PTG3-F1
#
_cell.length_a   1.000
_cell.length_b   1.000
_cell.length_c   1.000
_cell.angle_alpha   90.00
_cell.angle_beta   90.00
_cell.angle_gamma   90.00
#
_symmetry.space_group_name_H-M   'P 1'
#
loop_
_entity.id
_entity.type
_entity.pdbx_description
1 polymer ?
#
loop_
_entity_poly.entity_id
_entity_poly.type
_entity_poly.pdbx_seq_one_letter_code
_entity_poly.pdbx_strand_id
1 'polypeptide(L)'
;MSQPAPLPRRFGLHRRYDLTGVSGTGLVAYGTQYPTGRVTLAWCCSEVQSVAVYDDIDDVQRIHGHGGLTEVRWIDPPPAPEPTGSAHPTGFTVLNARARCATAAQQTA
;
A
#
# COMPACT_ATOMS: atom_id res chain seq x y z
N MET A 1 -19.69 -7.14 -10.75
CA MET A 1 -18.38 -7.72 -10.36
C MET A 1 -17.80 -6.78 -9.32
N SER A 2 -17.52 -7.25 -8.10
CA SER A 2 -16.92 -6.38 -7.07
C SER A 2 -15.54 -5.92 -7.51
N GLN A 3 -15.23 -4.64 -7.34
CA GLN A 3 -13.86 -4.15 -7.52
C GLN A 3 -12.94 -4.88 -6.55
N PRO A 4 -11.68 -5.20 -6.94
CA PRO A 4 -10.71 -5.73 -6.01
C PRO A 4 -10.48 -4.72 -4.88
N ALA A 5 -10.32 -5.21 -3.66
CA ALA A 5 -10.05 -4.36 -2.50
C ALA A 5 -8.76 -3.54 -2.73
N PRO A 6 -8.69 -2.29 -2.22
CA PRO A 6 -7.48 -1.48 -2.33
C PRO A 6 -6.25 -2.22 -1.81
N LEU A 7 -5.08 -2.01 -2.44
CA LEU A 7 -3.84 -2.58 -1.94
C LEU A 7 -3.31 -1.75 -0.75
N PRO A 8 -2.60 -2.38 0.20
CA PRO A 8 -1.91 -1.67 1.27
C PRO A 8 -0.86 -0.67 0.73
N ARG A 9 -0.65 0.43 1.44
CA ARG A 9 0.30 1.49 1.09
C ARG A 9 1.56 1.38 1.94
N ARG A 10 2.73 1.43 1.31
CA ARG A 10 4.03 1.30 1.95
C ARG A 10 4.63 2.65 2.26
N PHE A 11 5.40 2.72 3.34
CA PHE A 11 6.18 3.89 3.72
C PHE A 11 7.49 3.49 4.40
N GLY A 12 8.42 4.45 4.45
CA GLY A 12 9.60 4.42 5.31
C GLY A 12 9.47 5.45 6.43
N LEU A 13 9.98 5.13 7.61
CA LEU A 13 10.11 6.07 8.70
C LEU A 13 11.52 6.68 8.64
N HIS A 14 11.61 8.00 8.42
CA HIS A 14 12.86 8.70 8.17
C HIS A 14 13.20 9.66 9.31
N ARG A 15 14.29 9.38 10.02
CA ARG A 15 14.78 10.15 11.17
C ARG A 15 15.77 11.21 10.70
N ARG A 16 15.45 12.49 10.91
CA ARG A 16 16.35 13.63 10.63
C ARG A 16 17.39 13.82 11.73
N TYR A 17 16.97 13.69 13.00
CA TYR A 17 17.85 13.87 14.15
C TYR A 17 17.60 12.81 15.19
N ASP A 18 18.66 12.11 15.60
CA ASP A 18 18.60 11.15 16.69
C ASP A 18 19.12 11.77 17.99
N LEU A 19 18.19 12.20 18.85
CA LEU A 19 18.53 12.83 20.13
C LEU A 19 19.01 11.83 21.19
N THR A 20 18.69 10.54 21.02
CA THR A 20 19.04 9.50 22.00
C THR A 20 20.31 8.75 21.63
N GLY A 21 20.71 8.78 20.35
CA GLY A 21 21.87 8.05 19.83
C GLY A 21 21.64 6.54 19.68
N VAL A 22 20.40 6.08 19.76
CA VAL A 22 20.04 4.65 19.73
C VAL A 22 19.76 4.17 18.31
N SER A 23 19.08 4.98 17.50
CA SER A 23 18.49 4.52 16.23
C SER A 23 19.25 5.04 15.00
N GLY A 24 20.11 6.03 15.18
CA GLY A 24 20.75 6.75 14.10
C GLY A 24 19.78 7.61 13.28
N THR A 25 20.30 8.18 12.20
CA THR A 25 19.55 9.03 11.26
C THR A 25 19.32 8.30 9.93
N GLY A 26 18.35 8.76 9.16
CA GLY A 26 17.99 8.16 7.88
C GLY A 26 16.80 7.21 8.02
N LEU A 27 16.79 6.13 7.24
CA LEU A 27 15.71 5.14 7.26
C LEU A 27 15.84 4.23 8.48
N VAL A 28 14.89 4.33 9.40
CA VAL A 28 14.91 3.61 10.69
C VAL A 28 13.89 2.47 10.77
N ALA A 29 12.83 2.52 9.96
CA ALA A 29 11.84 1.46 9.87
C ALA A 29 11.11 1.47 8.52
N TYR A 30 10.56 0.31 8.15
CA TYR A 30 9.59 0.15 7.06
C TYR A 30 8.19 0.00 7.64
N GLY A 31 7.17 0.46 6.93
CA GLY A 31 5.79 0.22 7.34
C GLY A 31 4.82 0.04 6.19
N THR A 32 3.68 -0.53 6.53
CA THR A 32 2.55 -0.75 5.62
C THR A 32 1.26 -0.32 6.31
N GLN A 33 0.50 0.57 5.65
CA GLN A 33 -0.87 0.90 6.04
C GLN A 33 -1.85 0.07 5.22
N TYR A 34 -2.66 -0.73 5.90
CA TYR A 34 -3.70 -1.55 5.28
C TYR A 34 -4.94 -0.69 4.97
N PRO A 35 -5.81 -1.11 4.03
CA PRO A 35 -7.06 -0.41 3.74
C PRO A 35 -7.99 -0.23 4.95
N THR A 36 -7.82 -1.07 5.97
CA THR A 36 -8.54 -0.95 7.25
C THR A 36 -8.07 0.22 8.13
N GLY A 37 -7.01 0.92 7.73
CA GLY A 37 -6.35 1.97 8.51
C GLY A 37 -5.17 1.47 9.34
N ARG A 38 -5.20 0.20 9.77
CA ARG A 38 -4.16 -0.43 10.59
C ARG A 38 -2.78 -0.38 9.95
N VAL A 39 -1.75 -0.35 10.78
CA VAL A 39 -0.36 -0.20 10.34
C VAL A 39 0.53 -1.29 10.92
N THR A 40 1.41 -1.87 10.11
CA THR A 40 2.57 -2.62 10.56
C THR A 40 3.83 -1.77 10.42
N LEU A 41 4.74 -1.87 11.38
CA LEU A 41 6.04 -1.18 11.38
C LEU A 41 7.14 -2.17 11.74
N ALA A 42 8.16 -2.30 10.89
CA ALA A 42 9.31 -3.18 11.07
C ALA A 42 10.60 -2.35 11.19
N TRP A 43 11.28 -2.43 12.32
CA TRP A 43 12.53 -1.70 12.58
C TRP A 43 13.71 -2.31 11.84
N CYS A 44 14.56 -1.46 11.22
CA CYS A 44 15.69 -1.92 10.41
C CYS A 44 17.06 -1.37 10.83
N CYS A 45 17.13 -0.48 11.82
CA CYS A 45 18.36 0.20 12.23
C CYS A 45 18.91 -0.25 13.61
N SER A 46 18.41 -1.36 14.16
CA SER A 46 18.79 -1.90 15.48
C SER A 46 19.23 -3.36 15.37
N GLU A 47 20.17 -3.76 16.24
CA GLU A 47 20.58 -5.16 16.46
C GLU A 47 19.38 -6.05 16.81
N VAL A 48 18.44 -5.50 17.59
CA VAL A 48 17.18 -6.15 17.91
C VAL A 48 16.10 -5.63 16.98
N GLN A 49 15.61 -6.51 16.10
CA GLN A 49 14.51 -6.20 15.19
C GLN A 49 13.18 -6.58 15.82
N SER A 50 12.18 -5.72 15.67
CA SER A 50 10.81 -5.99 16.09
C SER A 50 9.83 -5.51 15.04
N VAL A 51 8.63 -6.11 15.06
CA VAL A 51 7.49 -5.70 14.25
C VAL A 51 6.36 -5.31 15.19
N ALA A 52 5.83 -4.11 15.01
CA ALA A 52 4.72 -3.57 15.80
C ALA A 52 3.49 -3.38 14.93
N VAL A 53 2.31 -3.43 15.56
CA VAL A 53 1.00 -3.18 14.93
C VAL A 53 0.36 -1.98 15.63
N TYR A 54 -0.16 -1.04 14.85
CA TYR A 54 -0.87 0.15 15.31
C TYR A 54 -2.26 0.21 14.69
N ASP A 55 -3.18 0.90 15.36
CA ASP A 55 -4.56 1.04 14.86
C ASP A 55 -4.64 2.00 13.66
N ASP A 56 -3.76 3.00 13.60
CA ASP A 56 -3.64 3.93 12.47
C ASP A 56 -2.21 4.51 12.31
N ILE A 57 -2.03 5.37 11.29
CA ILE A 57 -0.76 6.04 11.01
C ILE A 57 -0.48 7.21 11.96
N ASP A 58 -1.51 7.80 12.55
CA ASP A 58 -1.37 8.93 13.46
C ASP A 58 -0.76 8.47 14.78
N ASP A 59 -1.08 7.25 15.23
CA ASP A 59 -0.40 6.58 16.34
C ASP A 59 1.09 6.41 16.10
N VAL A 60 1.49 6.01 14.89
CA VAL A 60 2.91 5.90 14.51
C VAL A 60 3.59 7.26 14.59
N GLN A 61 2.96 8.31 14.06
CA GLN A 61 3.52 9.67 14.10
C GLN A 61 3.57 10.25 15.50
N ARG A 62 2.54 10.02 16.32
CA ARG A 62 2.46 10.49 17.70
C ARG A 62 3.53 9.87 18.58
N ILE A 63 3.76 8.56 18.43
CA ILE A 63 4.74 7.83 19.26
C ILE A 63 6.16 8.03 18.72
N HIS A 64 6.38 7.94 17.40
CA HIS A 64 7.72 7.89 16.81
C HIS A 64 8.13 9.16 16.07
N GLY A 65 7.25 10.15 15.92
CA GLY A 65 7.53 11.39 15.19
C GLY A 65 8.52 12.31 15.89
N HIS A 66 8.65 12.21 17.22
CA HIS A 66 9.56 13.03 18.05
C HIS A 66 9.53 14.52 17.68
N GLY A 67 8.36 15.17 17.72
CA GLY A 67 8.24 16.59 17.39
C GLY A 67 8.58 16.92 15.93
N GLY A 68 8.39 15.94 15.03
CA GLY A 68 8.70 16.06 13.61
C GLY A 68 10.14 15.69 13.25
N LEU A 69 11.00 15.31 14.20
CA LEU A 69 12.36 14.83 13.90
C LEU A 69 12.35 13.48 13.18
N THR A 70 11.22 12.80 13.14
CA THR A 70 10.97 11.61 12.33
C THR A 70 9.72 11.81 11.50
N GLU A 71 9.80 11.46 10.23
CA GLU A 71 8.71 11.66 9.29
C GLU A 71 8.35 10.37 8.57
N VAL A 72 7.08 10.22 8.24
CA VAL A 72 6.57 9.15 7.37
C VAL A 72 6.80 9.58 5.93
N ARG A 73 7.58 8.78 5.18
CA ARG A 73 7.79 8.96 3.74
C ARG A 73 7.05 7.87 2.97
N TRP A 74 5.95 8.23 2.32
CA TRP A 74 5.18 7.30 1.49
C TRP A 74 5.98 6.88 0.25
N ILE A 75 6.01 5.58 0.00
CA ILE A 75 6.65 4.98 -1.19
C ILE A 75 5.64 4.89 -2.33
N ASP A 76 4.41 4.51 -1.98
CA ASP A 76 3.32 4.41 -2.93
C ASP A 76 2.62 5.77 -3.12
N PRO A 77 2.12 6.07 -4.32
CA PRO A 77 1.34 7.27 -4.55
C PRO A 77 0.11 7.31 -3.63
N PRO A 78 -0.46 8.51 -3.39
CA PRO A 78 -1.73 8.61 -2.69
C PRO A 78 -2.79 7.76 -3.40
N PRO A 79 -3.81 7.26 -2.67
CA PRO A 79 -4.93 6.57 -3.31
C PRO A 79 -5.47 7.42 -4.45
N ALA A 80 -5.81 6.79 -5.58
CA ALA A 80 -6.53 7.49 -6.62
C ALA A 80 -7.79 8.11 -6.00
N PRO A 81 -8.15 9.35 -6.35
CA PRO A 81 -9.43 9.90 -5.93
C PRO A 81 -10.53 8.92 -6.36
N GLU A 82 -11.45 8.60 -5.44
CA GLU A 82 -12.62 7.78 -5.76
C GLU A 82 -13.26 8.32 -7.05
N PRO A 83 -13.68 7.45 -7.99
CA PRO A 83 -14.32 7.92 -9.20
C PRO A 83 -15.60 8.68 -8.82
N THR A 84 -15.53 10.02 -8.86
CA THR A 84 -16.65 10.90 -8.60
C THR A 84 -17.73 10.63 -9.64
N GLY A 85 -18.71 9.81 -9.28
CA GLY A 85 -19.89 9.52 -10.10
C GLY A 85 -19.58 8.81 -11.42
N SER A 86 -19.63 7.48 -11.42
CA SER A 86 -19.93 6.75 -12.66
C SER A 86 -21.35 7.11 -13.08
N ALA A 87 -21.47 8.06 -13.99
CA ALA A 87 -22.65 8.19 -14.84
C ALA A 87 -22.85 6.81 -15.47
N HIS A 88 -23.91 6.13 -15.03
CA HIS A 88 -24.33 4.85 -15.56
C HIS A 88 -24.53 5.01 -17.08
N PRO A 89 -23.73 4.38 -17.95
CA PRO A 89 -24.05 4.38 -19.36
C PRO A 89 -25.25 3.46 -19.54
N THR A 90 -26.45 4.04 -19.59
CA THR A 90 -27.66 3.35 -20.05
C THR A 90 -27.51 3.08 -21.54
N GLY A 91 -26.88 1.96 -21.90
CA GLY A 91 -26.84 1.50 -23.28
C GLY A 91 -25.65 0.59 -23.57
N PHE A 92 -25.84 -0.72 -23.39
CA PHE A 92 -25.07 -1.70 -24.15
C PHE A 92 -26.01 -2.39 -25.13
N THR A 93 -25.82 -2.12 -26.42
CA THR A 93 -26.45 -2.88 -27.50
C THR A 93 -25.75 -4.22 -27.61
N VAL A 94 -26.48 -5.31 -27.34
CA VAL A 94 -26.01 -6.68 -27.58
C VAL A 94 -25.94 -6.91 -29.08
N LEU A 95 -24.74 -6.91 -29.67
CA LEU A 95 -24.54 -7.52 -30.98
C LEU A 95 -24.38 -9.03 -30.80
N ASN A 96 -25.36 -9.76 -31.32
CA ASN A 96 -25.39 -11.22 -31.33
C ASN A 96 -24.51 -11.71 -32.49
N ALA A 97 -23.34 -12.27 -32.20
CA ALA A 97 -22.53 -12.96 -33.21
C ALA A 97 -21.98 -14.27 -32.65
N ARG A 98 -22.64 -15.38 -33.05
CA ARG A 98 -22.11 -16.73 -32.87
C ARG A 98 -20.91 -16.91 -33.80
N ALA A 99 -19.71 -17.01 -33.23
CA ALA A 99 -18.57 -17.61 -33.92
C ALA A 99 -17.90 -18.63 -32.97
N ARG A 100 -17.93 -19.89 -33.38
CA ARG A 100 -17.35 -21.03 -32.65
C ARG A 100 -15.86 -21.08 -32.97
N CYS A 101 -15.00 -21.12 -31.95
CA CYS A 101 -13.59 -21.48 -32.13
C CYS A 101 -13.49 -22.96 -32.54
N ALA A 102 -12.83 -23.23 -33.67
CA ALA A 102 -12.41 -24.55 -34.09
C ALA A 102 -11.03 -24.87 -33.49
N THR A 103 -10.92 -26.02 -32.85
CA THR A 103 -9.68 -26.59 -32.31
C THR A 103 -8.85 -27.18 -33.45
N ALA A 104 -7.59 -26.76 -33.61
CA ALA A 104 -6.63 -27.42 -34.49
C ALA A 104 -5.73 -28.34 -33.67
N ALA A 105 -5.86 -29.65 -33.88
CA ALA A 105 -4.92 -30.67 -33.43
C ALA A 105 -3.72 -30.71 -34.39
N GLN A 106 -2.50 -30.74 -33.86
CA GLN A 106 -1.31 -31.13 -34.61
C GLN A 106 -0.86 -32.52 -34.13
N GLN A 107 -0.84 -33.45 -35.08
CA GLN A 107 -0.30 -34.80 -34.94
C GLN A 107 1.22 -34.78 -35.17
N THR A 108 1.88 -35.68 -34.46
CA THR A 108 3.30 -36.04 -34.53
C THR A 108 3.68 -36.67 -35.86
N ALA A 109 4.95 -36.50 -36.25
CA ALA A 109 5.71 -37.44 -37.06
C ALA A 109 6.98 -37.81 -36.29
#